data_AF-A0A8J6B0B8-F1
#
_entry.id   AF-A0A8J6B0B8-F1
#
_cell.length_a   1.000
_cell.length_b   1.000
_cell.length_c   1.000
_cell.angle_alpha   90.00
_cell.angle_beta   90.00
_cell.angle_gamma   90.00
#
_symmetry.space_group_name_H-M   'P 1'
#
loop_
_entity.id
_entity.type
_entity.pdbx_description
1 polymer ?
#
loop_
_entity_poly.entity_id
_entity_poly.type
_entity_poly.pdbx_seq_one_letter_code
_entity_poly.pdbx_strand_id
1 'polypeptide(L)'
;MGFPAAKSEALYRNDINEVAAMLERHHRNHYLIYNLSERPYDYTKFDNQVLEFGFPDHHSPPLSLLFKICKNIYSWLSADPDNVVIVHCLAGRGRTGTVIACFLAYAGLFTDPMDALTFFACKRSAKEQGVSVPSQVRYVGYFHQVLKTRIAPAPTPIAVLGITLSHCPAVEGGLFRPVVQISSGSRLIFNSAWMGDPEPVEPGDTATLSTQVSLLGDISIVVKHKPMKSASAQAVARAAFHTSFVSGDTVEFPKNQLDKAVKDRRVHPAFTLSLRFKTLPQDGPLPDTDDPFDYDVLMPAGKNDPSVCFRTAPLQKPVPRLSKVPPTELHPATSSVTAVTMDGLLTWSGHDSGEVSVCAVSGEIIVATYKAHTRPVVAISVQGARAVSVSEDGTMAVFKLPLLWERLSDPEHASRAAAEAPDNIIHLDPRDGMPLCVSLYSRSAVIGYQSGRVTVISTDDGVIEQALMTHTVPVRCVCHNQSGSMFTGDDSGLIVGWSSSMEEAIRMQLTEPVTSLSTSSKRVAAVAGELRTMSADTLASEQILITDTPAVSVICGPDGFIYSSTVAGNISVHDPSTGLRVLSVELQHTTFAVNCSGASSGELLLGHDDGSVSVHKMNRK
;
A
#
# COMPACT_ATOMS: atom_id res chain seq x y z
N MET A 1 19.07 -9.52 0.40
CA MET A 1 19.43 -10.96 0.35
C MET A 1 19.10 -11.67 1.66
N GLY A 2 19.25 -13.00 1.73
CA GLY A 2 19.28 -13.77 2.99
C GLY A 2 20.66 -13.71 3.67
N PHE A 3 20.78 -14.25 4.89
CA PHE A 3 22.02 -14.19 5.67
C PHE A 3 23.18 -14.91 4.99
N PRO A 4 24.37 -14.28 4.84
CA PRO A 4 25.57 -14.92 4.34
C PRO A 4 26.16 -15.83 5.43
N ALA A 5 25.93 -17.13 5.30
CA ALA A 5 26.31 -18.12 6.27
C ALA A 5 27.69 -18.73 5.96
N ALA A 6 28.35 -19.23 7.01
CA ALA A 6 29.58 -20.00 6.89
C ALA A 6 29.35 -21.43 7.40
N LYS A 7 30.21 -22.36 6.98
CA LYS A 7 30.26 -23.74 7.49
C LYS A 7 28.92 -24.48 7.29
N SER A 8 28.44 -25.21 8.28
CA SER A 8 27.23 -26.05 8.19
C SER A 8 25.93 -25.27 7.96
N GLU A 9 25.86 -23.99 8.34
CA GLU A 9 24.68 -23.14 8.07
C GLU A 9 24.60 -22.75 6.58
N ALA A 10 25.70 -22.82 5.82
CA ALA A 10 25.73 -22.60 4.37
C ALA A 10 25.07 -23.74 3.57
N LEU A 11 24.82 -24.91 4.17
CA LEU A 11 24.10 -26.02 3.51
C LEU A 11 22.62 -25.68 3.23
N TYR A 12 22.05 -24.71 3.93
CA TYR A 12 20.64 -24.32 3.79
C TYR A 12 20.45 -22.79 3.73
N ARG A 13 21.54 -22.02 3.65
CA ARG A 13 21.57 -20.56 3.43
C ARG A 13 22.63 -20.21 2.40
N ASN A 14 22.73 -18.93 2.04
CA ASN A 14 23.73 -18.46 1.09
C ASN A 14 25.15 -18.66 1.66
N ASP A 15 26.05 -19.31 0.92
CA ASP A 15 27.45 -19.40 1.30
C ASP A 15 28.12 -18.02 1.18
N ILE A 16 28.76 -17.57 2.26
CA ILE A 16 29.43 -16.27 2.32
C ILE A 16 30.51 -16.09 1.24
N ASN A 17 31.25 -17.14 0.88
CA ASN A 17 32.30 -17.05 -0.13
C ASN A 17 31.72 -16.92 -1.53
N GLU A 18 30.59 -17.59 -1.81
CA GLU A 18 29.88 -17.44 -3.09
C GLU A 18 29.28 -16.03 -3.23
N VAL A 19 28.68 -15.51 -2.15
CA VAL A 19 28.17 -14.13 -2.14
C VAL A 19 29.31 -13.13 -2.36
N ALA A 20 30.43 -13.30 -1.67
CA ALA A 20 31.61 -12.45 -1.84
C ALA A 20 32.16 -12.50 -3.27
N ALA A 21 32.32 -13.70 -3.83
CA ALA A 21 32.79 -13.87 -5.20
C ALA A 21 31.84 -13.25 -6.23
N MET A 22 30.52 -13.34 -6.01
CA MET A 22 29.52 -12.70 -6.86
C MET A 22 29.62 -11.18 -6.80
N LEU A 23 29.67 -10.59 -5.60
CA LEU A 23 29.79 -9.14 -5.43
C LEU A 23 31.10 -8.60 -6.01
N GLU A 24 32.21 -9.30 -5.79
CA GLU A 24 33.50 -8.91 -6.36
C GLU A 24 33.52 -9.02 -7.89
N ARG A 25 32.85 -10.02 -8.46
CA ARG A 25 32.75 -10.18 -9.91
C ARG A 25 31.91 -9.10 -10.58
N HIS A 26 30.81 -8.68 -9.96
CA HIS A 26 29.80 -7.83 -10.59
C HIS A 26 29.82 -6.36 -10.13
N HIS A 27 30.33 -6.08 -8.92
CA HIS A 27 30.21 -4.78 -8.26
C HIS A 27 31.48 -4.40 -7.48
N ARG A 28 32.66 -4.87 -7.89
CA ARG A 28 33.94 -4.56 -7.25
C ARG A 28 34.07 -3.08 -6.90
N ASN A 29 34.39 -2.76 -5.64
CA ASN A 29 34.51 -1.39 -5.09
C ASN A 29 33.23 -0.53 -5.12
N HIS A 30 32.10 -1.06 -5.58
CA HIS A 30 30.84 -0.34 -5.75
C HIS A 30 29.68 -0.98 -4.97
N TYR A 31 29.96 -1.76 -3.93
CA TYR A 31 28.91 -2.35 -3.10
C TYR A 31 29.05 -1.95 -1.63
N LEU A 32 27.91 -1.79 -0.96
CA LEU A 32 27.85 -1.60 0.49
C LEU A 32 26.75 -2.47 1.09
N ILE A 33 27.10 -3.24 2.14
CA ILE A 33 26.20 -4.21 2.77
C ILE A 33 25.59 -3.60 4.04
N TYR A 34 24.28 -3.71 4.18
CA TYR A 34 23.53 -3.32 5.38
C TYR A 34 23.07 -4.58 6.11
N ASN A 35 23.74 -4.88 7.23
CA ASN A 35 23.39 -5.99 8.10
C ASN A 35 22.30 -5.55 9.09
N LEU A 36 21.05 -5.94 8.82
CA LEU A 36 19.92 -5.74 9.72
C LEU A 36 19.73 -6.88 10.73
N SER A 37 20.63 -7.87 10.70
CA SER A 37 20.64 -8.93 11.70
C SER A 37 21.47 -8.52 12.90
N GLU A 38 21.19 -9.11 14.05
CA GLU A 38 22.00 -8.94 15.26
C GLU A 38 23.19 -9.94 15.29
N ARG A 39 23.46 -10.59 14.15
CA ARG A 39 24.49 -11.63 14.04
C ARG A 39 25.65 -11.10 13.20
N PRO A 40 26.84 -10.88 13.78
CA PRO A 40 28.03 -10.58 13.00
C PRO A 40 28.51 -11.83 12.25
N TYR A 41 29.30 -11.60 11.21
CA TYR A 41 29.99 -12.62 10.43
C TYR A 41 31.34 -12.05 9.97
N ASP A 42 32.14 -12.84 9.24
CA ASP A 42 33.46 -12.42 8.79
C ASP A 42 33.35 -11.34 7.70
N TYR A 43 33.40 -10.06 8.11
CA TYR A 43 33.29 -8.90 7.22
C TYR A 43 34.51 -8.70 6.31
N THR A 44 35.64 -9.34 6.63
CA THR A 44 36.83 -9.28 5.79
C THR A 44 36.60 -9.89 4.41
N LYS A 45 35.60 -10.78 4.29
CA LYS A 45 35.12 -11.36 3.02
C LYS A 45 34.52 -10.33 2.07
N PHE A 46 34.15 -9.17 2.59
CA PHE A 46 33.49 -8.10 1.85
C PHE A 46 34.31 -6.80 1.90
N ASP A 47 35.62 -6.88 2.09
CA ASP A 47 36.52 -5.71 2.25
C ASP A 47 36.06 -4.73 3.33
N ASN A 48 35.38 -5.25 4.37
CA ASN A 48 34.77 -4.49 5.45
C ASN A 48 33.72 -3.45 4.99
N GLN A 49 33.16 -3.60 3.79
CA GLN A 49 32.04 -2.79 3.30
C GLN A 49 30.71 -3.27 3.89
N VAL A 50 30.61 -3.30 5.22
CA VAL A 50 29.43 -3.74 5.96
C VAL A 50 29.08 -2.73 7.05
N LEU A 51 27.85 -2.22 7.03
CA LEU A 51 27.27 -1.39 8.09
C LEU A 51 26.28 -2.19 8.92
N GLU A 52 26.40 -2.10 10.25
CA GLU A 52 25.49 -2.75 11.18
C GLU A 52 24.35 -1.83 11.59
N PHE A 53 23.12 -2.30 11.35
CA PHE A 53 21.88 -1.66 11.78
C PHE A 53 20.90 -2.72 12.34
N GLY A 54 21.44 -3.69 13.07
CA GLY A 54 20.68 -4.81 13.60
C GLY A 54 19.57 -4.37 14.56
N PHE A 55 18.39 -4.97 14.41
CA PHE A 55 17.30 -4.86 15.38
C PHE A 55 16.60 -6.21 15.58
N PRO A 56 15.98 -6.44 16.76
CA PRO A 56 15.43 -7.73 17.17
C PRO A 56 14.54 -8.41 16.12
N ASP A 57 14.76 -9.71 15.91
CA ASP A 57 13.99 -10.45 14.90
C ASP A 57 12.47 -10.43 15.23
N HIS A 58 11.65 -10.29 14.19
CA HIS A 58 10.19 -10.09 14.29
C HIS A 58 9.70 -8.84 15.03
N HIS A 59 10.57 -7.86 15.30
CA HIS A 59 10.17 -6.55 15.82
C HIS A 59 10.13 -5.52 14.68
N SER A 60 9.45 -4.39 14.90
CA SER A 60 9.64 -3.20 14.09
C SER A 60 10.94 -2.50 14.51
N PRO A 61 11.69 -1.90 13.57
CA PRO A 61 12.82 -1.06 13.92
C PRO A 61 12.33 0.24 14.58
N PRO A 62 13.13 0.87 15.46
CA PRO A 62 12.89 2.24 15.89
C PRO A 62 12.69 3.17 14.68
N LEU A 63 11.79 4.14 14.78
CA LEU A 63 11.45 4.99 13.64
C LEU A 63 12.65 5.79 13.15
N SER A 64 13.47 6.27 14.08
CA SER A 64 14.69 7.00 13.79
C SER A 64 15.75 6.15 13.08
N LEU A 65 15.87 4.87 13.44
CA LEU A 65 16.77 3.93 12.79
C LEU A 65 16.43 3.77 11.30
N LEU A 66 15.14 3.72 10.96
CA LEU A 66 14.70 3.68 9.56
C LEU A 66 15.19 4.89 8.77
N PHE A 67 15.03 6.10 9.31
CA PHE A 67 15.48 7.33 8.67
C PHE A 67 17.00 7.36 8.49
N LYS A 68 17.75 6.93 9.50
CA LYS A 68 19.21 6.84 9.46
C LYS A 68 19.69 5.89 8.35
N ILE A 69 19.10 4.70 8.26
CA ILE A 69 19.41 3.73 7.22
C ILE A 69 19.06 4.30 5.83
N CYS A 70 17.86 4.83 5.65
CA CYS A 70 17.40 5.33 4.34
C CYS A 70 18.27 6.50 3.85
N LYS A 71 18.61 7.45 4.72
CA LYS A 71 19.55 8.54 4.38
C LYS A 71 20.91 8.01 3.96
N ASN A 72 21.44 7.02 4.69
CA ASN A 72 22.74 6.45 4.39
C ASN A 72 22.75 5.70 3.05
N ILE A 73 21.72 4.89 2.78
CA ILE A 73 21.51 4.24 1.47
C ILE A 73 21.43 5.29 0.35
N TYR A 74 20.61 6.32 0.53
CA TYR A 74 20.44 7.39 -0.47
C TYR A 74 21.78 8.08 -0.77
N SER A 75 22.54 8.40 0.27
CA SER A 75 23.85 9.06 0.14
C SER A 75 24.86 8.19 -0.60
N TRP A 76 24.90 6.89 -0.32
CA TRP A 76 25.78 5.94 -1.00
C TRP A 76 25.43 5.80 -2.49
N LEU A 77 24.15 5.56 -2.80
CA LEU A 77 23.71 5.40 -4.18
C LEU A 77 23.83 6.70 -4.99
N SER A 78 23.72 7.87 -4.34
CA SER A 78 23.91 9.17 -4.99
C SER A 78 25.38 9.51 -5.25
N ALA A 79 26.32 8.83 -4.59
CA ALA A 79 27.75 9.14 -4.70
C ALA A 79 28.37 8.65 -6.02
N ASP A 80 27.86 7.56 -6.58
CA ASP A 80 28.34 6.98 -7.82
C ASP A 80 27.22 6.15 -8.48
N PRO A 81 26.95 6.30 -9.79
CA PRO A 81 25.89 5.56 -10.49
C PRO A 81 26.12 4.03 -10.56
N ASP A 82 27.37 3.56 -10.38
CA ASP A 82 27.67 2.14 -10.33
C ASP A 82 27.43 1.53 -8.94
N ASN A 83 27.27 2.37 -7.90
CA ASN A 83 27.06 1.92 -6.54
C ASN A 83 25.78 1.11 -6.39
N VAL A 84 25.89 0.02 -5.65
CA VAL A 84 24.78 -0.85 -5.26
C VAL A 84 24.74 -1.02 -3.75
N VAL A 85 23.54 -1.22 -3.21
CA VAL A 85 23.32 -1.58 -1.80
C VAL A 85 22.82 -3.00 -1.66
N ILE A 86 23.32 -3.68 -0.64
CA ILE A 86 22.89 -5.03 -0.30
C ILE A 86 22.32 -5.02 1.10
N VAL A 87 21.00 -5.02 1.21
CA VAL A 87 20.31 -5.09 2.50
C VAL A 87 19.98 -6.55 2.82
N HIS A 88 20.31 -7.00 4.03
CA HIS A 88 19.99 -8.36 4.45
C HIS A 88 19.57 -8.46 5.92
N CYS A 89 18.83 -9.52 6.22
CA CYS A 89 18.58 -9.98 7.59
C CYS A 89 18.81 -11.50 7.63
N LEU A 90 18.07 -12.26 8.44
CA LEU A 90 18.15 -13.73 8.43
C LEU A 90 17.56 -14.33 7.13
N ALA A 91 16.27 -14.08 6.86
CA ALA A 91 15.56 -14.63 5.71
C ALA A 91 15.45 -13.65 4.51
N GLY A 92 15.81 -12.38 4.70
CA GLY A 92 15.68 -11.35 3.67
C GLY A 92 14.22 -11.06 3.29
N ARG A 93 13.31 -11.06 4.28
CA ARG A 93 11.86 -10.90 4.08
C ARG A 93 11.26 -9.73 4.89
N GLY A 94 11.06 -9.92 6.20
CA GLY A 94 10.40 -8.91 7.07
C GLY A 94 11.23 -7.64 7.23
N ARG A 95 12.30 -7.70 8.04
CA ARG A 95 13.20 -6.56 8.31
C ARG A 95 13.74 -5.90 7.03
N THR A 96 14.23 -6.72 6.10
CA THR A 96 14.72 -6.25 4.79
C THR A 96 13.61 -5.55 4.02
N GLY A 97 12.41 -6.12 3.96
CA GLY A 97 11.28 -5.49 3.26
C GLY A 97 10.83 -4.19 3.90
N THR A 98 10.85 -4.09 5.23
CA THR A 98 10.54 -2.84 5.95
C THR A 98 11.51 -1.74 5.55
N VAL A 99 12.81 -2.01 5.58
CA VAL A 99 13.86 -1.03 5.21
C VAL A 99 13.77 -0.66 3.74
N ILE A 100 13.62 -1.63 2.84
CA ILE A 100 13.52 -1.36 1.40
C ILE A 100 12.26 -0.56 1.09
N ALA A 101 11.09 -0.91 1.65
CA ALA A 101 9.86 -0.14 1.44
C ALA A 101 10.00 1.31 1.93
N CYS A 102 10.58 1.52 3.11
CA CYS A 102 10.88 2.87 3.61
C CYS A 102 11.87 3.60 2.68
N PHE A 103 12.90 2.92 2.17
CA PHE A 103 13.87 3.54 1.28
C PHE A 103 13.24 3.96 -0.05
N LEU A 104 12.39 3.14 -0.65
CA LEU A 104 11.72 3.50 -1.92
C LEU A 104 10.84 4.74 -1.74
N ALA A 105 10.19 4.89 -0.59
CA ALA A 105 9.48 6.11 -0.23
C ALA A 105 10.41 7.30 0.02
N TYR A 106 11.52 7.06 0.73
CA TYR A 106 12.54 8.08 1.00
C TYR A 106 13.16 8.61 -0.30
N ALA A 107 13.38 7.75 -1.30
CA ALA A 107 13.87 8.11 -2.63
C ALA A 107 12.79 8.82 -3.49
N GLY A 108 11.55 8.91 -3.02
CA GLY A 108 10.45 9.57 -3.74
C GLY A 108 9.75 8.70 -4.78
N LEU A 109 10.00 7.38 -4.79
CA LEU A 109 9.40 6.46 -5.76
C LEU A 109 7.94 6.11 -5.42
N PHE A 110 7.60 6.04 -4.13
CA PHE A 110 6.24 5.77 -3.68
C PHE A 110 5.79 6.77 -2.63
N THR A 111 4.56 7.26 -2.75
CA THR A 111 3.92 8.10 -1.73
C THR A 111 3.05 7.31 -0.77
N ASP A 112 2.56 6.14 -1.20
CA ASP A 112 1.71 5.25 -0.40
C ASP A 112 2.54 4.07 0.19
N PRO A 113 2.38 3.75 1.49
CA PRO A 113 3.13 2.68 2.14
C PRO A 113 2.77 1.29 1.63
N MET A 114 1.51 1.05 1.23
CA MET A 114 1.07 -0.25 0.73
C MET A 114 1.62 -0.50 -0.67
N ASP A 115 1.76 0.53 -1.50
CA ASP A 115 2.40 0.42 -2.82
C ASP A 115 3.87 -0.01 -2.68
N ALA A 116 4.63 0.64 -1.80
CA ALA A 116 6.04 0.30 -1.57
C ALA A 116 6.22 -1.13 -1.03
N LEU A 117 5.35 -1.54 -0.11
CA LEU A 117 5.33 -2.89 0.46
C LEU A 117 4.97 -3.95 -0.59
N THR A 118 3.98 -3.66 -1.44
CA THR A 118 3.53 -4.53 -2.52
C THR A 118 4.61 -4.66 -3.60
N PHE A 119 5.25 -3.56 -3.98
CA PHE A 119 6.37 -3.57 -4.91
C PHE A 119 7.52 -4.45 -4.41
N PHE A 120 7.91 -4.29 -3.14
CA PHE A 120 8.94 -5.14 -2.53
C PHE A 120 8.53 -6.62 -2.55
N ALA A 121 7.30 -6.93 -2.16
CA ALA A 121 6.75 -8.28 -2.18
C ALA A 121 6.88 -8.92 -3.56
N CYS A 122 6.47 -8.20 -4.61
CA CYS A 122 6.52 -8.63 -6.01
C CYS A 122 7.95 -8.86 -6.49
N LYS A 123 8.88 -7.96 -6.18
CA LYS A 123 10.27 -8.10 -6.62
C LYS A 123 11.03 -9.19 -5.88
N ARG A 124 10.71 -9.42 -4.61
CA ARG A 124 11.47 -10.34 -3.75
C ARG A 124 11.08 -11.81 -3.92
N SER A 125 9.82 -12.10 -4.25
CA SER A 125 9.27 -13.46 -4.19
C SER A 125 8.24 -13.72 -5.30
N ALA A 126 8.34 -14.87 -5.96
CA ALA A 126 7.36 -15.32 -6.95
C ALA A 126 5.96 -15.59 -6.34
N LYS A 127 5.90 -15.87 -5.03
CA LYS A 127 4.63 -15.98 -4.26
C LYS A 127 4.21 -14.64 -3.67
N GLU A 128 4.95 -13.57 -3.99
CA GLU A 128 4.75 -12.19 -3.55
C GLU A 128 4.66 -12.04 -2.02
N GLN A 129 5.38 -12.89 -1.32
CA GLN A 129 5.42 -12.87 0.13
C GLN A 129 6.40 -11.80 0.63
N GLY A 130 5.87 -10.62 0.98
CA GLY A 130 6.64 -9.50 1.55
C GLY A 130 6.62 -9.43 3.07
N VAL A 131 6.56 -8.19 3.58
CA VAL A 131 6.42 -7.85 4.99
C VAL A 131 5.01 -8.22 5.45
N SER A 132 4.90 -9.18 6.36
CA SER A 132 3.61 -9.68 6.85
C SER A 132 3.40 -9.46 8.35
N VAL A 133 4.31 -8.73 9.00
CA VAL A 133 4.28 -8.49 10.45
C VAL A 133 3.58 -7.14 10.67
N PRO A 134 2.39 -7.10 11.29
CA PRO A 134 1.61 -5.87 11.50
C PRO A 134 2.40 -4.67 12.02
N SER A 135 3.24 -4.84 13.04
CA SER A 135 4.06 -3.76 13.57
C SER A 135 5.09 -3.25 12.56
N GLN A 136 5.65 -4.12 11.73
CA GLN A 136 6.55 -3.68 10.65
C GLN A 136 5.79 -2.86 9.60
N VAL A 137 4.59 -3.28 9.21
CA VAL A 137 3.72 -2.54 8.28
C VAL A 137 3.33 -1.18 8.88
N ARG A 138 2.94 -1.15 10.16
CA ARG A 138 2.60 0.08 10.90
C ARG A 138 3.74 1.09 10.87
N TYR A 139 4.97 0.64 11.08
CA TYR A 139 6.15 1.50 11.06
C TYR A 139 6.50 2.03 9.66
N VAL A 140 6.24 1.27 8.59
CA VAL A 140 6.32 1.83 7.23
C VAL A 140 5.28 2.94 7.06
N GLY A 141 4.05 2.75 7.57
CA GLY A 141 3.03 3.80 7.60
C GLY A 141 3.48 5.06 8.35
N TYR A 142 4.03 4.91 9.56
CA TYR A 142 4.59 6.04 10.32
C TYR A 142 5.70 6.77 9.57
N PHE A 143 6.61 6.01 8.94
CA PHE A 143 7.69 6.57 8.14
C PHE A 143 7.17 7.41 6.96
N HIS A 144 6.21 6.87 6.20
CA HIS A 144 5.56 7.60 5.10
C HIS A 144 4.84 8.85 5.60
N GLN A 145 4.13 8.76 6.73
CA GLN A 145 3.43 9.91 7.30
C GLN A 145 4.41 11.05 7.63
N VAL A 146 5.56 10.75 8.24
CA VAL A 146 6.60 11.75 8.54
C VAL A 146 7.17 12.36 7.25
N LEU A 147 7.45 11.55 6.22
CA LEU A 147 7.91 12.06 4.92
C LEU A 147 6.86 12.95 4.22
N LYS A 148 5.58 12.61 4.36
CA LYS A 148 4.46 13.35 3.76
C LYS A 148 4.20 14.68 4.48
N THR A 149 4.20 14.67 5.81
CA THR A 149 3.91 15.88 6.60
C THR A 149 5.11 16.80 6.72
N ARG A 150 6.34 16.26 6.60
CA ARG A 150 7.59 16.96 6.91
C ARG A 150 7.64 17.49 8.35
N ILE A 151 6.91 16.84 9.25
CA ILE A 151 6.89 17.18 10.67
C ILE A 151 7.63 16.08 11.41
N ALA A 152 8.73 16.47 12.07
CA ALA A 152 9.45 15.59 12.98
C ALA A 152 8.49 15.07 14.07
N PRO A 153 8.40 13.75 14.29
CA PRO A 153 7.55 13.22 15.34
C PRO A 153 8.10 13.65 16.70
N ALA A 154 7.40 14.56 17.38
CA ALA A 154 7.67 14.92 18.76
C ALA A 154 7.08 13.84 19.67
N PRO A 155 7.89 13.06 20.41
CA PRO A 155 7.36 12.02 21.29
C PRO A 155 6.47 12.63 22.37
N THR A 156 5.20 12.26 22.37
CA THR A 156 4.25 12.69 23.40
C THR A 156 4.36 11.74 24.59
N PRO A 157 4.69 12.22 25.80
CA PRO A 157 4.72 11.36 26.97
C PRO A 157 3.30 10.94 27.35
N ILE A 158 3.05 9.65 27.52
CA ILE A 158 1.76 9.11 27.93
C ILE A 158 1.90 8.31 29.22
N ALA A 159 0.98 8.49 30.16
CA ALA A 159 0.88 7.64 31.35
C ALA A 159 -0.20 6.59 31.12
N VAL A 160 0.19 5.32 31.03
CA VAL A 160 -0.75 4.20 30.96
C VAL A 160 -1.47 4.10 32.29
N LEU A 161 -2.80 4.05 32.26
CA LEU A 161 -3.69 3.92 33.40
C LEU A 161 -4.22 2.48 33.55
N GLY A 162 -4.34 1.76 32.43
CA GLY A 162 -4.78 0.38 32.43
C GLY A 162 -4.53 -0.32 31.10
N ILE A 163 -4.38 -1.63 31.16
CA ILE A 163 -4.21 -2.53 30.03
C ILE A 163 -5.34 -3.55 30.08
N THR A 164 -6.04 -3.73 28.97
CA THR A 164 -7.16 -4.66 28.84
C THR A 164 -6.85 -5.67 27.74
N LEU A 165 -7.03 -6.95 28.06
CA LEU A 165 -6.97 -8.07 27.11
C LEU A 165 -8.37 -8.65 27.00
N SER A 166 -9.08 -8.33 25.92
CA SER A 166 -10.44 -8.81 25.68
C SER A 166 -10.42 -10.12 24.89
N HIS A 167 -11.41 -10.98 25.13
CA HIS A 167 -11.57 -12.29 24.47
C HIS A 167 -10.33 -13.18 24.59
N CYS A 168 -9.87 -13.40 25.82
CA CYS A 168 -8.63 -14.13 26.12
C CYS A 168 -8.59 -15.53 25.47
N PRO A 169 -7.42 -15.97 24.96
CA PRO A 169 -7.31 -17.22 24.22
C PRO A 169 -7.28 -18.46 25.12
N ALA A 170 -7.73 -19.60 24.62
CA ALA A 170 -7.53 -20.89 25.30
C ALA A 170 -6.08 -21.38 25.09
N VAL A 171 -5.29 -21.45 26.16
CA VAL A 171 -3.87 -21.90 26.11
C VAL A 171 -3.66 -23.09 27.05
N GLU A 172 -2.92 -24.11 26.57
CA GLU A 172 -2.41 -25.30 27.30
C GLU A 172 -3.12 -25.65 28.64
N GLY A 173 -4.31 -26.24 28.56
CA GLY A 173 -5.03 -26.75 29.73
C GLY A 173 -6.20 -25.91 30.23
N GLY A 174 -6.64 -24.91 29.46
CA GLY A 174 -7.94 -24.24 29.63
C GLY A 174 -7.82 -22.77 30.01
N LEU A 175 -7.03 -22.44 31.03
CA LEU A 175 -6.96 -21.08 31.58
C LEU A 175 -5.77 -20.27 31.04
N PHE A 176 -6.02 -19.02 30.67
CA PHE A 176 -5.00 -18.08 30.24
C PHE A 176 -4.42 -17.28 31.41
N ARG A 177 -3.09 -17.34 31.61
CA ARG A 177 -2.38 -16.56 32.64
C ARG A 177 -1.52 -15.46 31.99
N PRO A 178 -2.07 -14.26 31.78
CA PRO A 178 -1.38 -13.19 31.04
C PRO A 178 -0.25 -12.54 31.84
N VAL A 179 0.93 -12.47 31.24
CA VAL A 179 2.03 -11.62 31.68
C VAL A 179 2.29 -10.56 30.61
N VAL A 180 2.16 -9.28 30.96
CA VAL A 180 2.37 -8.16 30.05
C VAL A 180 3.73 -7.54 30.31
N GLN A 181 4.54 -7.43 29.27
CA GLN A 181 5.84 -6.75 29.29
C GLN A 181 5.79 -5.54 28.36
N ILE A 182 6.23 -4.38 28.84
CA ILE A 182 6.36 -3.16 28.04
C ILE A 182 7.82 -2.73 28.05
N SER A 183 8.36 -2.47 26.86
CA SER A 183 9.71 -1.97 26.66
C SER A 183 9.69 -0.67 25.86
N SER A 184 10.57 0.25 26.22
CA SER A 184 10.85 1.48 25.46
C SER A 184 12.22 1.30 24.82
N GLY A 185 12.27 1.22 23.49
CA GLY A 185 13.47 0.75 22.79
C GLY A 185 13.92 -0.62 23.29
N SER A 186 15.18 -0.74 23.70
CA SER A 186 15.78 -1.98 24.25
C SER A 186 15.51 -2.20 25.75
N ARG A 187 14.96 -1.20 26.45
CA ARG A 187 14.80 -1.22 27.90
C ARG A 187 13.41 -1.74 28.30
N LEU A 188 13.36 -2.84 29.06
CA LEU A 188 12.14 -3.30 29.72
C LEU A 188 11.77 -2.33 30.86
N ILE A 189 10.65 -1.62 30.71
CA ILE A 189 10.21 -0.60 31.67
C ILE A 189 9.03 -1.07 32.54
N PHE A 190 8.30 -2.09 32.11
CA PHE A 190 7.23 -2.68 32.90
C PHE A 190 7.10 -4.18 32.65
N ASN A 191 6.84 -4.94 33.71
CA ASN A 191 6.48 -6.35 33.65
C ASN A 191 5.43 -6.63 34.71
N SER A 192 4.24 -7.10 34.31
CA SER A 192 3.15 -7.37 35.25
C SER A 192 3.50 -8.43 36.30
N ALA A 193 4.44 -9.33 36.00
CA ALA A 193 4.93 -10.32 36.96
C ALA A 193 5.71 -9.72 38.13
N TRP A 194 6.10 -8.44 38.07
CA TRP A 194 6.67 -7.73 39.22
C TRP A 194 5.64 -7.43 40.31
N MET A 195 4.35 -7.42 39.95
CA MET A 195 3.25 -7.12 40.88
C MET A 195 2.67 -8.37 41.55
N GLY A 196 3.09 -9.56 41.12
CA GLY A 196 2.60 -10.85 41.62
C GLY A 196 2.44 -11.87 40.50
N ASP A 197 1.96 -13.06 40.87
CA ASP A 197 1.62 -14.07 39.90
C ASP A 197 0.36 -13.69 39.10
N PRO A 198 0.31 -13.97 37.78
CA PRO A 198 -0.82 -13.62 36.94
C PRO A 198 -2.05 -14.44 37.30
N GLU A 199 -3.18 -13.76 37.52
CA GLU A 199 -4.46 -14.42 37.73
C GLU A 199 -4.88 -15.20 36.47
N PRO A 200 -5.38 -16.44 36.61
CA PRO A 200 -5.90 -17.19 35.50
C PRO A 200 -7.24 -16.60 35.02
N VAL A 201 -7.42 -16.55 33.70
CA VAL A 201 -8.59 -16.00 33.02
C VAL A 201 -9.20 -17.08 32.14
N GLU A 202 -10.52 -17.21 32.17
CA GLU A 202 -11.26 -18.15 31.34
C GLU A 202 -11.18 -17.75 29.84
N PRO A 203 -11.24 -18.71 28.91
CA PRO A 203 -11.31 -18.39 27.48
C PRO A 203 -12.53 -17.53 27.15
N GLY A 204 -12.32 -16.45 26.40
CA GLY A 204 -13.37 -15.50 26.04
C GLY A 204 -13.56 -14.35 27.03
N ASP A 205 -13.06 -14.49 28.26
CA ASP A 205 -13.15 -13.44 29.28
C ASP A 205 -12.10 -12.33 29.07
N THR A 206 -12.25 -11.27 29.87
CA THR A 206 -11.38 -10.09 29.83
C THR A 206 -10.42 -10.07 31.00
N ALA A 207 -9.13 -9.92 30.71
CA ALA A 207 -8.11 -9.64 31.71
C ALA A 207 -7.85 -8.14 31.78
N THR A 208 -7.82 -7.56 32.98
CA THR A 208 -7.55 -6.13 33.17
C THR A 208 -6.40 -5.93 34.13
N LEU A 209 -5.51 -5.00 33.82
CA LEU A 209 -4.33 -4.66 34.61
C LEU A 209 -4.25 -3.16 34.80
N SER A 210 -4.29 -2.71 36.05
CA SER A 210 -4.00 -1.31 36.39
C SER A 210 -2.50 -1.11 36.53
N THR A 211 -1.95 -0.09 35.88
CA THR A 211 -0.54 0.30 35.99
C THR A 211 -0.43 1.81 35.89
N GLN A 212 0.70 2.38 36.31
CA GLN A 212 1.04 3.79 36.14
C GLN A 212 2.46 3.90 35.58
N VAL A 213 2.64 3.40 34.34
CA VAL A 213 3.91 3.48 33.63
C VAL A 213 3.85 4.60 32.60
N SER A 214 4.88 5.45 32.60
CA SER A 214 5.06 6.47 31.57
C SER A 214 5.79 5.89 30.36
N LEU A 215 5.26 6.16 29.17
CA LEU A 215 5.79 5.71 27.89
C LEU A 215 6.18 6.92 27.04
N LEU A 216 7.26 6.79 26.28
CA LEU A 216 7.72 7.82 25.35
C LEU A 216 8.43 7.19 24.14
N GLY A 217 8.08 7.64 22.93
CA GLY A 217 8.75 7.23 21.70
C GLY A 217 8.34 5.83 21.25
N ASP A 218 9.32 5.00 20.89
CA ASP A 218 9.11 3.63 20.38
C ASP A 218 8.82 2.62 21.50
N ILE A 219 7.58 2.11 21.51
CA ILE A 219 7.09 1.19 22.53
C ILE A 219 6.84 -0.19 21.93
N SER A 220 7.30 -1.23 22.63
CA SER A 220 6.93 -2.62 22.34
C SER A 220 6.22 -3.26 23.53
N ILE A 221 5.14 -3.98 23.23
CA ILE A 221 4.32 -4.69 24.19
C ILE A 221 4.33 -6.17 23.83
N VAL A 222 4.64 -7.02 24.80
CA VAL A 222 4.62 -8.47 24.65
C VAL A 222 3.68 -9.06 25.69
N VAL A 223 2.63 -9.73 25.21
CA VAL A 223 1.71 -10.51 26.04
C VAL A 223 2.16 -11.96 26.02
N LYS A 224 2.39 -12.53 27.19
CA LYS A 224 2.84 -13.92 27.38
C LYS A 224 1.83 -14.71 28.19
N HIS A 225 1.80 -16.03 27.97
CA HIS A 225 1.16 -17.00 28.84
C HIS A 225 2.20 -17.60 29.79
N LYS A 226 1.94 -17.59 31.11
CA LYS A 226 2.77 -18.29 32.12
C LYS A 226 2.13 -19.63 32.49
N PRO A 227 2.65 -20.79 32.00
CA PRO A 227 2.10 -22.09 32.37
C PRO A 227 2.39 -22.42 33.83
N MET A 228 1.48 -23.14 34.49
CA MET A 228 1.61 -23.50 35.92
C MET A 228 2.85 -24.35 36.23
N LYS A 229 3.25 -25.22 35.30
CA LYS A 229 4.33 -26.20 35.48
C LYS A 229 5.64 -25.82 34.77
N SER A 230 5.66 -24.69 34.05
CA SER A 230 6.83 -24.24 33.29
C SER A 230 7.38 -22.96 33.88
N ALA A 231 8.70 -22.89 34.04
CA ALA A 231 9.38 -21.66 34.39
C ALA A 231 9.39 -20.62 33.24
N SER A 232 9.14 -21.05 32.00
CA SER A 232 9.21 -20.17 30.83
C SER A 232 7.83 -19.73 30.36
N ALA A 233 7.61 -18.41 30.32
CA ALA A 233 6.42 -17.80 29.76
C ALA A 233 6.51 -17.71 28.23
N GLN A 234 5.46 -18.14 27.53
CA GLN A 234 5.42 -18.19 26.07
C GLN A 234 4.71 -16.95 25.51
N ALA A 235 5.31 -16.28 24.52
CA ALA A 235 4.67 -15.14 23.86
C ALA A 235 3.40 -15.56 23.09
N VAL A 236 2.31 -14.81 23.28
CA VAL A 236 1.01 -15.01 22.62
C VAL A 236 0.76 -13.90 21.60
N ALA A 237 0.92 -12.65 22.02
CA ALA A 237 0.74 -11.48 21.17
C ALA A 237 1.90 -10.50 21.34
N ARG A 238 2.15 -9.71 20.30
CA ARG A 238 3.07 -8.57 20.34
C ARG A 238 2.48 -7.41 19.55
N ALA A 239 2.72 -6.21 20.03
CA ALA A 239 2.42 -4.96 19.36
C ALA A 239 3.59 -4.00 19.53
N ALA A 240 3.85 -3.18 18.52
CA ALA A 240 4.71 -2.01 18.67
C ALA A 240 4.05 -0.78 18.06
N PHE A 241 4.26 0.36 18.69
CA PHE A 241 3.74 1.66 18.26
C PHE A 241 4.65 2.79 18.74
N HIS A 242 4.48 3.97 18.16
CA HIS A 242 5.23 5.16 18.55
C HIS A 242 4.28 6.20 19.18
N THR A 243 4.66 6.78 20.33
CA THR A 243 3.72 7.63 21.11
C THR A 243 3.28 8.92 20.41
N SER A 244 4.02 9.40 19.40
CA SER A 244 3.59 10.54 18.57
C SER A 244 2.41 10.25 17.64
N PHE A 245 2.10 8.97 17.38
CA PHE A 245 1.08 8.56 16.42
C PHE A 245 -0.18 8.02 17.10
N VAL A 246 -0.26 8.12 18.42
CA VAL A 246 -1.48 7.81 19.17
C VAL A 246 -2.24 9.09 19.49
N SER A 247 -3.56 9.03 19.35
CA SER A 247 -4.48 10.13 19.62
C SER A 247 -5.60 9.66 20.54
N GLY A 248 -6.14 10.55 21.37
CA GLY A 248 -7.18 10.22 22.34
C GLY A 248 -6.61 9.70 23.68
N ASP A 249 -7.39 8.87 24.37
CA ASP A 249 -7.07 8.31 25.68
C ASP A 249 -6.86 6.78 25.66
N THR A 250 -7.01 6.17 24.48
CA THR A 250 -6.97 4.71 24.33
C THR A 250 -6.31 4.34 23.00
N VAL A 251 -5.44 3.34 23.02
CA VAL A 251 -4.91 2.68 21.81
C VAL A 251 -5.31 1.22 21.82
N GLU A 252 -5.85 0.75 20.70
CA GLU A 252 -6.41 -0.59 20.58
C GLU A 252 -5.74 -1.37 19.43
N PHE A 253 -5.34 -2.61 19.72
CA PHE A 253 -4.74 -3.53 18.78
C PHE A 253 -5.61 -4.79 18.66
N PRO A 254 -6.51 -4.86 17.65
CA PRO A 254 -7.22 -6.10 17.34
C PRO A 254 -6.25 -7.19 16.86
N LYS A 255 -6.70 -8.46 16.84
CA LYS A 255 -5.87 -9.62 16.46
C LYS A 255 -5.10 -9.44 15.15
N ASN A 256 -5.72 -8.86 14.11
CA ASN A 256 -5.08 -8.63 12.81
C ASN A 256 -3.93 -7.61 12.86
N GLN A 257 -3.83 -6.84 13.95
CA GLN A 257 -2.79 -5.85 14.23
C GLN A 257 -1.70 -6.33 15.20
N LEU A 258 -1.74 -7.61 15.60
CA LEU A 258 -0.83 -8.22 16.58
C LEU A 258 0.12 -9.24 15.93
N ASP A 259 1.43 -9.04 16.06
CA ASP A 259 2.47 -9.69 15.23
C ASP A 259 2.47 -11.22 15.23
N LYS A 260 2.32 -11.80 16.43
CA LYS A 260 2.30 -13.24 16.61
C LYS A 260 0.88 -13.81 16.55
N ALA A 261 -0.09 -13.06 17.07
CA ALA A 261 -1.47 -13.50 17.18
C ALA A 261 -2.18 -13.55 15.82
N VAL A 262 -1.84 -12.65 14.88
CA VAL A 262 -2.45 -12.61 13.54
C VAL A 262 -2.39 -13.94 12.79
N LYS A 263 -1.33 -14.74 12.99
CA LYS A 263 -1.16 -16.06 12.38
C LYS A 263 -1.52 -17.22 13.31
N ASP A 264 -1.80 -16.96 14.59
CA ASP A 264 -2.09 -18.00 15.56
C ASP A 264 -3.60 -18.32 15.56
N ARG A 265 -3.94 -19.52 15.09
CA ARG A 265 -5.33 -20.01 15.07
C ARG A 265 -5.92 -20.24 16.46
N ARG A 266 -5.07 -20.39 17.49
CA ARG A 266 -5.49 -20.59 18.88
C ARG A 266 -5.97 -19.30 19.53
N VAL A 267 -5.57 -18.14 19.00
CA VAL A 267 -6.01 -16.84 19.50
C VAL A 267 -7.37 -16.51 18.88
N HIS A 268 -8.35 -16.16 19.71
CA HIS A 268 -9.71 -15.85 19.25
C HIS A 268 -9.70 -14.67 18.27
N PRO A 269 -10.49 -14.67 17.17
CA PRO A 269 -10.53 -13.57 16.20
C PRO A 269 -10.83 -12.20 16.82
N ALA A 270 -11.71 -12.17 17.82
CA ALA A 270 -12.05 -10.97 18.59
C ALA A 270 -11.05 -10.62 19.71
N PHE A 271 -9.91 -11.32 19.80
CA PHE A 271 -8.88 -10.98 20.79
C PHE A 271 -8.32 -9.59 20.52
N THR A 272 -8.30 -8.77 21.56
CA THR A 272 -7.89 -7.36 21.47
C THR A 272 -7.02 -6.98 22.65
N LEU A 273 -5.93 -6.24 22.37
CA LEU A 273 -5.08 -5.60 23.37
C LEU A 273 -5.36 -4.09 23.36
N SER A 274 -5.87 -3.55 24.46
CA SER A 274 -6.17 -2.12 24.58
C SER A 274 -5.39 -1.49 25.73
N LEU A 275 -4.85 -0.30 25.52
CA LEU A 275 -4.17 0.49 26.55
C LEU A 275 -4.93 1.78 26.72
N ARG A 276 -5.43 2.02 27.94
CA ARG A 276 -5.97 3.30 28.35
C ARG A 276 -4.86 4.13 28.97
N PHE A 277 -4.68 5.36 28.53
CA PHE A 277 -3.63 6.26 28.96
C PHE A 277 -4.15 7.70 29.07
N LYS A 278 -3.36 8.56 29.69
CA LYS A 278 -3.51 10.01 29.60
C LYS A 278 -2.25 10.62 29.01
N THR A 279 -2.42 11.60 28.15
CA THR A 279 -1.32 12.44 27.69
C THR A 279 -0.81 13.29 28.84
N LEU A 280 0.49 13.31 29.06
CA LEU A 280 1.13 14.16 30.05
C LEU A 280 1.55 15.48 29.39
N PRO A 281 1.44 16.63 30.11
CA PRO A 281 2.03 17.88 29.66
C PRO A 281 3.53 17.69 29.41
N GLN A 282 4.04 18.28 28.35
CA GLN A 282 5.46 18.25 28.02
C GLN A 282 6.19 19.37 28.79
N ASP A 283 6.22 19.26 30.12
CA ASP A 283 6.90 20.24 30.98
C ASP A 283 8.34 19.78 31.26
N GLY A 284 9.29 20.30 30.46
CA GLY A 284 10.73 20.07 30.64
C GLY A 284 11.44 19.54 29.38
N PRO A 285 12.79 19.49 29.39
CA PRO A 285 13.56 18.87 28.31
C PRO A 285 13.12 17.42 28.13
N LEU A 286 13.04 16.95 26.88
CA LEU A 286 12.80 15.54 26.55
C LEU A 286 13.76 14.70 27.40
N PRO A 287 13.30 13.61 28.05
CA PRO A 287 14.21 12.75 28.81
C PRO A 287 15.31 12.26 27.88
N ASP A 288 16.55 12.12 28.39
CA ASP A 288 17.70 11.63 27.65
C ASP A 288 17.31 10.35 26.89
N THR A 289 17.01 10.50 25.59
CA THR A 289 16.98 9.39 24.67
C THR A 289 18.44 9.12 24.32
N ASP A 290 18.85 7.85 24.27
CA ASP A 290 20.25 7.45 23.98
C ASP A 290 20.82 8.01 22.66
N ASP A 291 20.00 8.70 21.85
CA ASP A 291 20.37 9.47 20.66
C ASP A 291 19.38 10.65 20.51
N PRO A 292 19.79 11.92 20.64
CA PRO A 292 18.94 13.08 20.38
C PRO A 292 18.68 13.18 18.88
N PHE A 293 17.61 12.50 18.42
CA PHE A 293 17.34 12.34 17.00
C PHE A 293 16.84 13.62 16.34
N ASP A 294 17.71 14.24 15.55
CA ASP A 294 17.35 15.36 14.69
C ASP A 294 16.77 14.85 13.35
N TYR A 295 15.44 14.78 13.30
CA TYR A 295 14.72 14.43 12.08
C TYR A 295 14.93 15.45 10.96
N ASP A 296 15.21 16.71 11.26
CA ASP A 296 15.45 17.75 10.25
C ASP A 296 16.78 17.49 9.51
N VAL A 297 17.76 16.89 10.19
CA VAL A 297 18.99 16.41 9.57
C VAL A 297 18.75 15.17 8.71
N LEU A 298 17.83 14.29 9.10
CA LEU A 298 17.60 13.01 8.42
C LEU A 298 16.60 13.09 7.27
N MET A 299 15.65 14.02 7.35
CA MET A 299 14.69 14.28 6.28
C MET A 299 15.38 15.00 5.12
N PRO A 300 15.04 14.64 3.86
CA PRO A 300 15.61 15.32 2.72
C PRO A 300 15.15 16.78 2.68
N ALA A 301 16.02 17.74 2.38
CA ALA A 301 15.64 19.16 2.31
C ALA A 301 14.63 19.46 1.17
N GLY A 302 14.49 18.55 0.19
CA GLY A 302 13.58 18.66 -0.95
C GLY A 302 12.94 17.32 -1.34
N LYS A 303 12.44 17.21 -2.57
CA LYS A 303 12.10 15.90 -3.16
C LYS A 303 13.40 15.21 -3.57
N ASN A 304 13.61 14.00 -3.08
CA ASN A 304 14.71 13.15 -3.52
C ASN A 304 14.48 12.67 -4.96
N ASP A 305 15.57 12.47 -5.69
CA ASP A 305 15.52 11.93 -7.05
C ASP A 305 15.30 10.40 -7.01
N PRO A 306 14.18 9.88 -7.56
CA PRO A 306 13.94 8.45 -7.63
C PRO A 306 14.85 7.72 -8.62
N SER A 307 15.55 8.44 -9.52
CA SER A 307 16.48 7.85 -10.48
C SER A 307 17.61 7.08 -9.82
N VAL A 308 17.97 7.44 -8.57
CA VAL A 308 19.00 6.78 -7.75
C VAL A 308 18.73 5.29 -7.50
N CYS A 309 17.48 4.84 -7.63
CA CYS A 309 17.10 3.44 -7.48
C CYS A 309 17.46 2.59 -8.72
N PHE A 310 17.92 3.22 -9.81
CA PHE A 310 18.09 2.61 -11.12
C PHE A 310 19.44 2.99 -11.74
N ARG A 311 20.05 2.08 -12.49
CA ARG A 311 21.20 2.42 -13.33
C ARG A 311 20.70 3.18 -14.54
N THR A 312 21.06 4.45 -14.67
CA THR A 312 20.93 5.16 -15.94
C THR A 312 22.07 4.70 -16.86
N ALA A 313 21.76 4.20 -18.06
CA ALA A 313 22.79 4.02 -19.08
C ALA A 313 23.46 5.38 -19.34
N PRO A 314 24.79 5.44 -19.58
CA PRO A 314 25.45 6.70 -19.89
C PRO A 314 24.79 7.30 -21.13
N LEU A 315 24.19 8.49 -20.96
CA LEU A 315 23.69 9.32 -22.06
C LEU A 315 24.85 9.65 -23.01
N GLN A 316 25.06 8.80 -24.02
CA GLN A 316 25.90 9.15 -25.14
C GLN A 316 25.14 10.18 -25.98
N LYS A 317 25.58 11.43 -25.81
CA LYS A 317 25.31 12.65 -26.59
C LYS A 317 23.96 13.34 -26.33
N PRO A 318 23.95 14.69 -26.30
CA PRO A 318 22.72 15.45 -26.19
C PRO A 318 21.88 15.19 -27.44
N VAL A 319 20.67 14.67 -27.24
CA VAL A 319 19.64 14.61 -28.28
C VAL A 319 19.38 16.04 -28.75
N PRO A 320 19.45 16.34 -30.07
CA PRO A 320 19.15 17.67 -30.57
C PRO A 320 17.70 18.02 -30.22
N ARG A 321 17.43 19.30 -29.90
CA ARG A 321 16.07 19.83 -29.83
C ARG A 321 15.39 19.58 -31.18
N LEU A 322 14.61 18.51 -31.26
CA LEU A 322 13.75 18.25 -32.40
C LEU A 322 12.52 19.16 -32.29
N SER A 323 12.35 19.94 -33.33
CA SER A 323 11.20 20.80 -33.60
C SER A 323 9.88 20.04 -33.48
N LYS A 324 8.83 20.74 -33.02
CA LYS A 324 7.41 20.35 -33.07
C LYS A 324 7.14 19.47 -34.30
N VAL A 325 6.96 18.17 -34.06
CA VAL A 325 6.38 17.26 -35.04
C VAL A 325 4.86 17.37 -34.84
N PRO A 326 4.05 17.57 -35.91
CA PRO A 326 2.59 17.56 -35.77
C PRO A 326 2.15 16.17 -35.29
N PRO A 327 0.99 16.05 -34.61
CA PRO A 327 0.44 14.75 -34.24
C PRO A 327 0.20 13.98 -35.54
N THR A 328 1.10 13.04 -35.85
CA THR A 328 1.00 12.20 -37.03
C THR A 328 0.57 10.85 -36.53
N GLU A 329 -0.69 10.52 -36.83
CA GLU A 329 -1.36 9.22 -36.77
C GLU A 329 -0.50 8.04 -36.28
N LEU A 330 -0.65 7.66 -35.02
CA LEU A 330 -0.21 6.37 -34.49
C LEU A 330 -1.41 5.68 -33.79
N HIS A 331 -2.08 4.86 -34.60
CA HIS A 331 -3.13 3.85 -34.35
C HIS A 331 -4.62 4.25 -34.43
N PRO A 332 -5.44 3.48 -35.20
CA PRO A 332 -6.87 3.69 -35.42
C PRO A 332 -7.78 2.78 -34.55
N ALA A 333 -7.40 2.49 -33.29
CA ALA A 333 -8.26 1.74 -32.38
C ALA A 333 -8.84 2.68 -31.32
N THR A 334 -10.15 2.86 -31.33
CA THR A 334 -10.90 3.53 -30.26
C THR A 334 -10.65 2.77 -28.96
N SER A 335 -9.95 3.40 -27.99
CA SER A 335 -9.81 2.79 -26.68
C SER A 335 -11.12 2.97 -25.92
N SER A 336 -11.66 1.89 -25.37
CA SER A 336 -12.96 1.89 -24.68
C SER A 336 -12.85 2.28 -23.21
N VAL A 337 -11.71 1.97 -22.57
CA VAL A 337 -11.49 2.19 -21.14
C VAL A 337 -10.03 2.44 -20.79
N THR A 338 -9.79 3.30 -19.81
CA THR A 338 -8.44 3.67 -19.36
C THR A 338 -8.31 3.63 -17.83
N ALA A 339 -7.14 3.26 -17.33
CA ALA A 339 -6.77 3.32 -15.91
C ALA A 339 -5.31 3.80 -15.77
N VAL A 340 -4.94 4.39 -14.63
CA VAL A 340 -3.59 4.90 -14.40
C VAL A 340 -3.05 4.36 -13.08
N THR A 341 -1.75 4.07 -13.03
CA THR A 341 -1.02 3.82 -11.78
C THR A 341 -1.05 5.03 -10.84
N MET A 342 -1.08 4.79 -9.53
CA MET A 342 -1.16 5.86 -8.51
C MET A 342 0.04 6.83 -8.51
N ASP A 343 1.19 6.38 -9.00
CA ASP A 343 2.38 7.22 -9.18
C ASP A 343 2.24 8.20 -10.37
N GLY A 344 1.22 8.03 -11.21
CA GLY A 344 0.99 8.86 -12.39
C GLY A 344 2.01 8.65 -13.49
N LEU A 345 2.69 7.50 -13.51
CA LEU A 345 3.76 7.22 -14.47
C LEU A 345 3.29 6.43 -15.68
N LEU A 346 2.28 5.57 -15.49
CA LEU A 346 1.81 4.64 -16.52
C LEU A 346 0.29 4.70 -16.69
N THR A 347 -0.14 4.71 -17.95
CA THR A 347 -1.54 4.58 -18.35
C THR A 347 -1.77 3.24 -19.01
N TRP A 348 -2.84 2.57 -18.60
CA TRP A 348 -3.35 1.33 -19.16
C TRP A 348 -4.61 1.63 -19.94
N SER A 349 -4.67 1.19 -21.19
CA SER A 349 -5.83 1.38 -22.07
C SER A 349 -6.30 0.05 -22.62
N GLY A 350 -7.60 -0.18 -22.55
CA GLY A 350 -8.28 -1.33 -23.14
C GLY A 350 -8.94 -0.90 -24.43
N HIS A 351 -8.81 -1.75 -25.45
CA HIS A 351 -9.26 -1.44 -26.81
C HIS A 351 -10.46 -2.29 -27.21
N ASP A 352 -11.23 -1.79 -28.17
CA ASP A 352 -12.33 -2.54 -28.79
C ASP A 352 -11.84 -3.83 -29.49
N SER A 353 -10.56 -3.88 -29.85
CA SER A 353 -9.92 -5.08 -30.40
C SER A 353 -9.72 -6.20 -29.38
N GLY A 354 -9.86 -5.92 -28.08
CA GLY A 354 -9.49 -6.81 -26.98
C GLY A 354 -8.02 -6.72 -26.56
N GLU A 355 -7.24 -5.85 -27.20
CA GLU A 355 -5.87 -5.56 -26.77
C GLU A 355 -5.86 -4.65 -25.53
N VAL A 356 -4.80 -4.77 -24.74
CA VAL A 356 -4.52 -3.88 -23.60
C VAL A 356 -3.15 -3.26 -23.80
N SER A 357 -3.06 -1.94 -23.89
CA SER A 357 -1.78 -1.22 -24.06
C SER A 357 -1.37 -0.50 -22.78
N VAL A 358 -0.07 -0.39 -22.57
CA VAL A 358 0.51 0.37 -21.46
C VAL A 358 1.43 1.44 -22.02
N CYS A 359 1.21 2.70 -21.63
CA CYS A 359 1.93 3.87 -22.12
C CYS A 359 2.50 4.67 -20.96
N ALA A 360 3.62 5.34 -21.18
CA ALA A 360 4.12 6.36 -20.25
C ALA A 360 3.20 7.58 -20.28
N VAL A 361 2.89 8.16 -19.11
CA VAL A 361 1.99 9.32 -18.98
C VAL A 361 2.50 10.57 -19.71
N SER A 362 3.79 10.64 -20.08
CA SER A 362 4.31 11.68 -20.98
C SER A 362 3.74 11.62 -22.41
N GLY A 363 2.95 10.59 -22.74
CA GLY A 363 2.14 10.50 -23.96
C GLY A 363 2.89 10.08 -25.22
N GLU A 364 4.20 9.86 -25.17
CA GLU A 364 5.01 9.62 -26.37
C GLU A 364 5.56 8.20 -26.50
N ILE A 365 5.44 7.35 -25.48
CA ILE A 365 6.07 6.02 -25.45
C ILE A 365 5.08 4.94 -25.03
N ILE A 366 4.73 4.07 -25.98
CA ILE A 366 4.05 2.79 -25.70
C ILE A 366 5.10 1.85 -25.10
N VAL A 367 4.85 1.37 -23.88
CA VAL A 367 5.77 0.50 -23.14
C VAL A 367 5.50 -0.98 -23.43
N ALA A 368 4.22 -1.33 -23.62
CA ALA A 368 3.81 -2.68 -23.99
C ALA A 368 2.41 -2.69 -24.64
N THR A 369 2.11 -3.71 -25.43
CA THR A 369 0.75 -4.02 -25.90
C THR A 369 0.52 -5.52 -25.75
N TYR A 370 -0.59 -5.88 -25.12
CA TYR A 370 -0.98 -7.24 -24.78
C TYR A 370 -2.17 -7.68 -25.62
N LYS A 371 -2.08 -8.88 -26.21
CA LYS A 371 -3.25 -9.55 -26.81
C LYS A 371 -3.99 -10.31 -25.73
N ALA A 372 -4.73 -9.57 -24.91
CA ALA A 372 -5.35 -10.09 -23.69
C ALA A 372 -6.70 -10.78 -23.95
N HIS A 373 -7.53 -10.22 -24.82
CA HIS A 373 -8.90 -10.64 -25.04
C HIS A 373 -9.24 -10.81 -26.53
N THR A 374 -10.36 -11.48 -26.80
CA THR A 374 -10.89 -11.72 -28.16
C THR A 374 -12.06 -10.81 -28.53
N ARG A 375 -12.54 -10.01 -27.57
CA ARG A 375 -13.64 -9.05 -27.69
C ARG A 375 -13.28 -7.76 -26.96
N PRO A 376 -14.07 -6.67 -27.13
CA PRO A 376 -13.80 -5.40 -26.47
C PRO A 376 -13.49 -5.54 -24.98
N VAL A 377 -12.50 -4.76 -24.53
CA VAL A 377 -12.20 -4.62 -23.10
C VAL A 377 -13.29 -3.74 -22.49
N VAL A 378 -13.93 -4.23 -21.43
CA VAL A 378 -15.07 -3.56 -20.79
C VAL A 378 -14.63 -2.70 -19.61
N ALA A 379 -13.68 -3.17 -18.81
CA ALA A 379 -13.15 -2.41 -17.69
C ALA A 379 -11.70 -2.81 -17.37
N ILE A 380 -10.93 -1.85 -16.85
CA ILE A 380 -9.55 -2.04 -16.39
C ILE A 380 -9.42 -1.45 -15.00
N SER A 381 -8.68 -2.14 -14.12
CA SER A 381 -8.29 -1.62 -12.81
C SER A 381 -6.82 -1.89 -12.55
N VAL A 382 -6.14 -0.91 -11.96
CA VAL A 382 -4.69 -0.93 -11.71
C VAL A 382 -4.44 -0.57 -10.25
N GLN A 383 -3.58 -1.33 -9.57
CA GLN A 383 -3.13 -1.01 -8.22
C GLN A 383 -1.70 -1.51 -8.00
N GLY A 384 -0.82 -0.61 -7.56
CA GLY A 384 0.59 -0.92 -7.33
C GLY A 384 1.24 -1.57 -8.55
N ALA A 385 1.74 -2.79 -8.37
CA ALA A 385 2.45 -3.57 -9.38
C ALA A 385 1.54 -4.56 -10.15
N ARG A 386 0.22 -4.35 -10.17
CA ARG A 386 -0.73 -5.25 -10.83
C ARG A 386 -1.81 -4.46 -11.56
N ALA A 387 -2.27 -5.04 -12.66
CA ALA A 387 -3.45 -4.59 -13.39
C ALA A 387 -4.34 -5.79 -13.73
N VAL A 388 -5.63 -5.54 -13.88
CA VAL A 388 -6.60 -6.50 -14.37
C VAL A 388 -7.48 -5.84 -15.42
N SER A 389 -7.86 -6.60 -16.43
CA SER A 389 -8.86 -6.21 -17.42
C SER A 389 -9.92 -7.28 -17.56
N VAL A 390 -11.17 -6.87 -17.79
CA VAL A 390 -12.30 -7.77 -18.09
C VAL A 390 -12.88 -7.44 -19.45
N SER A 391 -13.40 -8.45 -20.15
CA SER A 391 -13.89 -8.33 -21.53
C SER A 391 -15.25 -8.99 -21.73
N GLU A 392 -15.96 -8.58 -22.78
CA GLU A 392 -17.20 -9.20 -23.25
C GLU A 392 -17.03 -10.67 -23.69
N ASP A 393 -15.80 -11.16 -23.85
CA ASP A 393 -15.54 -12.58 -24.09
C ASP A 393 -15.67 -13.45 -22.83
N GLY A 394 -15.98 -12.85 -21.68
CA GLY A 394 -16.16 -13.56 -20.41
C GLY A 394 -14.84 -13.96 -19.76
N THR A 395 -13.74 -13.25 -20.07
CA THR A 395 -12.44 -13.47 -19.44
C THR A 395 -11.97 -12.26 -18.64
N MET A 396 -11.16 -12.54 -17.62
CA MET A 396 -10.35 -11.55 -16.91
C MET A 396 -8.87 -11.84 -17.17
N ALA A 397 -8.16 -10.88 -17.72
CA ALA A 397 -6.71 -10.96 -17.85
C ALA A 397 -6.04 -10.30 -16.64
N VAL A 398 -4.99 -10.93 -16.12
CA VAL A 398 -4.17 -10.42 -15.03
C VAL A 398 -2.80 -10.08 -15.59
N PHE A 399 -2.33 -8.89 -15.25
CA PHE A 399 -1.01 -8.41 -15.60
C PHE A 399 -0.26 -8.12 -14.31
N LYS A 400 0.85 -8.81 -14.11
CA LYS A 400 1.83 -8.47 -13.08
C LYS A 400 2.80 -7.49 -13.74
N LEU A 401 3.31 -6.55 -12.97
CA LEU A 401 4.29 -5.58 -13.46
C LEU A 401 5.72 -6.05 -13.12
N PRO A 402 6.38 -6.87 -13.96
CA PRO A 402 7.82 -6.92 -13.94
C PRO A 402 8.37 -5.66 -14.64
N LEU A 403 8.70 -4.62 -13.86
CA LEU A 403 9.64 -3.54 -14.26
C LEU A 403 9.39 -2.92 -15.64
N LEU A 404 8.20 -2.36 -15.88
CA LEU A 404 8.06 -1.38 -16.98
C LEU A 404 9.06 -0.22 -16.83
N TRP A 405 9.51 0.05 -15.61
CA TRP A 405 10.55 1.04 -15.31
C TRP A 405 11.90 0.74 -15.98
N GLU A 406 12.32 -0.52 -16.11
CA GLU A 406 13.57 -0.86 -16.82
C GLU A 406 13.47 -0.55 -18.32
N ARG A 407 12.26 -0.66 -18.89
CA ARG A 407 11.97 -0.33 -20.30
C ARG A 407 11.84 1.18 -20.53
N LEU A 408 11.39 1.94 -19.53
CA LEU A 408 11.40 3.41 -19.58
C LEU A 408 12.82 3.99 -19.62
N SER A 409 13.81 3.28 -19.07
CA SER A 409 15.21 3.71 -19.07
C SER A 409 16.04 3.26 -20.29
N ASP A 410 15.48 2.43 -21.20
CA ASP A 410 16.14 1.99 -22.44
C ASP A 410 15.23 2.22 -23.68
N PRO A 411 15.42 3.33 -24.42
CA PRO A 411 14.59 3.69 -25.58
C PRO A 411 14.62 2.67 -26.73
N GLU A 412 15.68 1.87 -26.88
CA GLU A 412 15.76 0.87 -27.95
C GLU A 412 14.80 -0.31 -27.70
N HIS A 413 14.55 -0.67 -26.44
CA HIS A 413 13.60 -1.70 -26.05
C HIS A 413 12.13 -1.26 -26.20
N ALA A 414 11.82 0.04 -25.98
CA ALA A 414 10.45 0.56 -26.13
C ALA A 414 9.94 0.48 -27.58
N SER A 415 10.83 0.57 -28.58
CA SER A 415 10.46 0.48 -30.00
C SER A 415 10.15 -0.95 -30.49
N ARG A 416 10.44 -1.97 -29.67
CA ARG A 416 10.32 -3.40 -30.00
C ARG A 416 9.15 -4.09 -29.27
N ALA A 417 8.09 -3.37 -28.92
CA ALA A 417 6.90 -3.94 -28.29
C ALA A 417 6.19 -4.94 -29.24
N ALA A 418 6.67 -6.18 -29.24
CA ALA A 418 5.95 -7.32 -29.78
C ALA A 418 4.72 -7.56 -28.89
N ALA A 419 3.61 -8.01 -29.47
CA ALA A 419 2.40 -8.37 -28.73
C ALA A 419 2.73 -9.40 -27.64
N GLU A 420 2.54 -9.01 -26.37
CA GLU A 420 2.78 -9.87 -25.21
C GLU A 420 1.49 -10.62 -24.82
N ALA A 421 1.65 -11.75 -24.13
CA ALA A 421 0.55 -12.44 -23.46
C ALA A 421 0.42 -11.91 -22.02
N PRO A 422 -0.82 -11.81 -21.48
CA PRO A 422 -1.01 -11.52 -20.06
C PRO A 422 -0.41 -12.63 -19.18
N ASP A 423 -0.07 -12.30 -17.93
CA ASP A 423 0.47 -13.28 -16.97
C ASP A 423 -0.51 -14.39 -16.63
N ASN A 424 -1.81 -14.08 -16.64
CA ASN A 424 -2.87 -15.07 -16.45
C ASN A 424 -4.15 -14.64 -17.19
N ILE A 425 -4.91 -15.62 -17.66
CA ILE A 425 -6.27 -15.43 -18.20
C ILE A 425 -7.21 -16.33 -17.41
N ILE A 426 -8.19 -15.72 -16.76
CA ILE A 426 -9.18 -16.39 -15.93
C ILE A 426 -10.51 -16.37 -16.68
N HIS A 427 -11.09 -17.54 -16.92
CA HIS A 427 -12.43 -17.66 -17.49
C HIS A 427 -13.48 -17.44 -16.39
N LEU A 428 -14.37 -16.47 -16.60
CA LEU A 428 -15.44 -16.13 -15.68
C LEU A 428 -16.63 -17.09 -15.87
N ASP A 429 -17.46 -17.22 -14.83
CA ASP A 429 -18.63 -18.10 -14.90
C ASP A 429 -19.68 -17.51 -15.86
N PRO A 430 -20.01 -18.19 -16.97
CA PRO A 430 -20.94 -17.65 -17.96
C PRO A 430 -22.37 -17.47 -17.40
N ARG A 431 -22.69 -18.12 -16.27
CA ARG A 431 -24.00 -17.96 -15.60
C ARG A 431 -24.17 -16.58 -14.97
N ASP A 432 -23.07 -15.87 -14.74
CA ASP A 432 -23.08 -14.54 -14.14
C ASP A 432 -23.39 -13.45 -15.18
N GLY A 433 -23.41 -13.81 -16.46
CA GLY A 433 -23.59 -12.88 -17.57
C GLY A 433 -22.32 -12.09 -17.86
N MET A 434 -22.46 -11.00 -18.61
CA MET A 434 -21.32 -10.20 -19.03
C MET A 434 -20.70 -9.44 -17.84
N PRO A 435 -19.37 -9.45 -17.67
CA PRO A 435 -18.70 -8.58 -16.71
C PRO A 435 -18.84 -7.12 -17.17
N LEU A 436 -19.16 -6.21 -16.25
CA LEU A 436 -19.42 -4.80 -16.55
C LEU A 436 -18.40 -3.84 -15.93
N CYS A 437 -17.84 -4.22 -14.78
CA CYS A 437 -16.87 -3.39 -14.06
C CYS A 437 -15.93 -4.26 -13.24
N VAL A 438 -14.72 -3.74 -12.99
CA VAL A 438 -13.72 -4.42 -12.18
C VAL A 438 -12.99 -3.43 -11.27
N SER A 439 -12.68 -3.85 -10.05
CA SER A 439 -11.80 -3.12 -9.14
C SER A 439 -10.78 -4.06 -8.52
N LEU A 440 -9.51 -3.68 -8.60
CA LEU A 440 -8.39 -4.43 -8.02
C LEU A 440 -8.08 -3.92 -6.61
N TYR A 441 -8.00 -4.84 -5.65
CA TYR A 441 -7.49 -4.58 -4.32
C TYR A 441 -6.49 -5.66 -3.89
N SER A 442 -5.22 -5.29 -3.77
CA SER A 442 -4.09 -6.16 -3.44
C SER A 442 -3.96 -7.32 -4.43
N ARG A 443 -4.52 -8.49 -4.11
CA ARG A 443 -4.52 -9.68 -4.96
C ARG A 443 -5.91 -10.18 -5.29
N SER A 444 -6.94 -9.44 -4.92
CA SER A 444 -8.32 -9.81 -5.19
C SER A 444 -8.89 -8.82 -6.19
N ALA A 445 -9.53 -9.33 -7.24
CA ALA A 445 -10.30 -8.55 -8.19
C ALA A 445 -11.78 -8.73 -7.87
N VAL A 446 -12.49 -7.62 -7.78
CA VAL A 446 -13.95 -7.61 -7.63
C VAL A 446 -14.55 -7.29 -8.97
N ILE A 447 -15.49 -8.13 -9.40
CA ILE A 447 -16.16 -8.01 -10.69
C ILE A 447 -17.66 -7.86 -10.44
N GLY A 448 -18.25 -6.83 -11.03
CA GLY A 448 -19.70 -6.65 -11.11
C GLY A 448 -20.21 -7.12 -12.47
N TYR A 449 -21.33 -7.83 -12.47
CA TYR A 449 -21.88 -8.45 -13.67
C TYR A 449 -23.27 -7.90 -14.04
N GLN A 450 -23.66 -8.17 -15.29
CA GLN A 450 -24.98 -7.87 -15.82
C GLN A 450 -26.11 -8.58 -15.05
N SER A 451 -25.86 -9.74 -14.47
CA SER A 451 -26.86 -10.47 -13.66
C SER A 451 -27.19 -9.81 -12.32
N GLY A 452 -26.41 -8.82 -11.88
CA GLY A 452 -26.46 -8.30 -10.51
C GLY A 452 -25.56 -9.05 -9.52
N ARG A 453 -24.91 -10.14 -9.95
CA ARG A 453 -23.90 -10.83 -9.13
C ARG A 453 -22.64 -9.97 -9.00
N VAL A 454 -21.96 -10.14 -7.87
CA VAL A 454 -20.61 -9.62 -7.63
C VAL A 454 -19.71 -10.78 -7.20
N THR A 455 -18.54 -10.92 -7.81
CA THR A 455 -17.57 -11.97 -7.42
C THR A 455 -16.25 -11.35 -7.01
N VAL A 456 -15.67 -11.88 -5.93
CA VAL A 456 -14.29 -11.61 -5.51
C VAL A 456 -13.44 -12.78 -5.95
N ILE A 457 -12.46 -12.52 -6.81
CA ILE A 457 -11.61 -13.55 -7.42
C ILE A 457 -10.15 -13.26 -7.07
N SER A 458 -9.45 -14.28 -6.59
CA SER A 458 -8.00 -14.23 -6.42
C SER A 458 -7.32 -14.13 -7.78
N THR A 459 -6.53 -13.09 -7.97
CA THR A 459 -5.78 -12.84 -9.22
C THR A 459 -4.55 -13.74 -9.35
N ASP A 460 -4.19 -14.50 -8.31
CA ASP A 460 -3.06 -15.44 -8.36
C ASP A 460 -3.42 -16.80 -8.99
N ASP A 461 -4.57 -17.33 -8.63
CA ASP A 461 -4.99 -18.70 -8.98
C ASP A 461 -6.40 -18.76 -9.61
N GLY A 462 -7.08 -17.62 -9.73
CA GLY A 462 -8.43 -17.54 -10.30
C GLY A 462 -9.52 -18.12 -9.41
N VAL A 463 -9.21 -18.45 -8.15
CA VAL A 463 -10.19 -18.99 -7.22
C VAL A 463 -11.20 -17.91 -6.84
N ILE A 464 -12.49 -18.23 -6.93
CA ILE A 464 -13.56 -17.38 -6.42
C ILE A 464 -13.49 -17.42 -4.89
N GLU A 465 -13.01 -16.34 -4.29
CA GLU A 465 -12.95 -16.15 -2.84
C GLU A 465 -14.35 -15.93 -2.27
N GLN A 466 -15.19 -15.20 -3.02
CA GLN A 466 -16.55 -14.91 -2.62
C GLN A 466 -17.45 -14.65 -3.82
N ALA A 467 -18.73 -15.00 -3.68
CA ALA A 467 -19.77 -14.68 -4.64
C ALA A 467 -21.00 -14.14 -3.92
N LEU A 468 -21.40 -12.93 -4.30
CA LEU A 468 -22.40 -12.11 -3.63
C LEU A 468 -23.58 -11.90 -4.58
N MET A 469 -24.79 -12.21 -4.09
CA MET A 469 -26.05 -12.06 -4.83
C MET A 469 -26.83 -10.88 -4.27
N THR A 470 -26.25 -9.68 -4.30
CA THR A 470 -26.83 -8.51 -3.60
C THR A 470 -27.57 -7.53 -4.47
N HIS A 471 -27.28 -7.50 -5.76
CA HIS A 471 -28.02 -6.69 -6.71
C HIS A 471 -28.96 -7.57 -7.52
N THR A 472 -30.14 -7.04 -7.84
CA THR A 472 -31.14 -7.70 -8.69
C THR A 472 -31.11 -7.19 -10.12
N VAL A 473 -30.28 -6.18 -10.38
CA VAL A 473 -30.09 -5.48 -11.66
C VAL A 473 -28.58 -5.33 -11.93
N PRO A 474 -28.16 -4.99 -13.17
CA PRO A 474 -26.74 -4.90 -13.53
C PRO A 474 -25.91 -4.01 -12.60
N VAL A 475 -24.74 -4.52 -12.18
CA VAL A 475 -23.77 -3.76 -11.36
C VAL A 475 -22.87 -2.94 -12.29
N ARG A 476 -22.97 -1.62 -12.22
CA ARG A 476 -22.28 -0.69 -13.13
C ARG A 476 -20.90 -0.28 -12.67
N CYS A 477 -20.72 -0.18 -11.36
CA CYS A 477 -19.47 0.31 -10.80
C CYS A 477 -19.15 -0.41 -9.50
N VAL A 478 -17.86 -0.66 -9.30
CA VAL A 478 -17.28 -1.25 -8.11
C VAL A 478 -16.02 -0.48 -7.74
N CYS A 479 -15.78 -0.27 -6.45
CA CYS A 479 -14.55 0.35 -5.98
C CYS A 479 -14.15 -0.16 -4.58
N HIS A 480 -12.87 -0.02 -4.26
CA HIS A 480 -12.31 -0.35 -2.94
C HIS A 480 -11.67 0.86 -2.31
N ASN A 481 -11.74 0.93 -0.98
CA ASN A 481 -10.96 1.89 -0.22
C ASN A 481 -9.66 1.28 0.30
N GLN A 482 -8.81 2.12 0.89
CA GLN A 482 -7.51 1.70 1.46
C GLN A 482 -7.61 0.73 2.63
N SER A 483 -8.78 0.62 3.29
CA SER A 483 -8.99 -0.35 4.37
C SER A 483 -9.46 -1.72 3.85
N GLY A 484 -9.66 -1.87 2.53
CA GLY A 484 -10.17 -3.09 1.91
C GLY A 484 -11.69 -3.24 1.99
N SER A 485 -12.41 -2.20 2.41
CA SER A 485 -13.87 -2.14 2.25
C SER A 485 -14.21 -1.93 0.78
N MET A 486 -15.30 -2.52 0.34
CA MET A 486 -15.75 -2.52 -1.05
C MET A 486 -17.11 -1.85 -1.17
N PHE A 487 -17.32 -1.11 -2.25
CA PHE A 487 -18.60 -0.48 -2.57
C PHE A 487 -19.01 -0.84 -3.98
N THR A 488 -20.31 -1.10 -4.16
CA THR A 488 -20.90 -1.50 -5.44
C THR A 488 -22.13 -0.65 -5.72
N GLY A 489 -22.35 -0.30 -6.99
CA GLY A 489 -23.47 0.53 -7.44
C GLY A 489 -24.15 -0.08 -8.67
N ASP A 490 -25.47 -0.01 -8.71
CA ASP A 490 -26.28 -0.65 -9.76
C ASP A 490 -27.26 0.28 -10.51
N ASP A 491 -27.89 -0.29 -11.55
CA ASP A 491 -28.84 0.39 -12.43
C ASP A 491 -30.13 0.86 -11.73
N SER A 492 -30.43 0.38 -10.52
CA SER A 492 -31.60 0.82 -9.75
C SER A 492 -31.30 2.00 -8.84
N GLY A 493 -30.03 2.40 -8.73
CA GLY A 493 -29.58 3.41 -7.77
C GLY A 493 -29.14 2.83 -6.42
N LEU A 494 -29.06 1.50 -6.28
CA LEU A 494 -28.65 0.87 -5.02
C LEU A 494 -27.13 0.88 -4.89
N ILE A 495 -26.65 1.38 -3.76
CA ILE A 495 -25.25 1.29 -3.31
C ILE A 495 -25.17 0.33 -2.13
N VAL A 496 -24.26 -0.63 -2.21
CA VAL A 496 -23.98 -1.57 -1.11
C VAL A 496 -22.53 -1.43 -0.68
N GLY A 497 -22.31 -1.27 0.62
CA GLY A 497 -20.99 -1.21 1.25
C GLY A 497 -20.70 -2.48 2.04
N TRP A 498 -19.50 -3.01 1.84
CA TRP A 498 -19.00 -4.23 2.45
C TRP A 498 -17.78 -3.91 3.30
N SER A 499 -17.72 -4.49 4.49
CA SER A 499 -16.53 -4.39 5.33
C SER A 499 -15.36 -5.14 4.69
N SER A 500 -14.15 -4.91 5.21
CA SER A 500 -12.96 -5.69 4.82
C SER A 500 -13.07 -7.19 5.10
N SER A 501 -14.00 -7.63 5.96
CA SER A 501 -14.32 -9.04 6.18
C SER A 501 -15.39 -9.57 5.21
N MET A 502 -15.82 -8.76 4.25
CA MET A 502 -16.84 -9.06 3.24
C MET A 502 -18.19 -9.49 3.83
N GLU A 503 -18.49 -8.96 5.00
CA GLU A 503 -19.85 -8.97 5.55
C GLU A 503 -20.55 -7.70 5.08
N GLU A 504 -21.82 -7.86 4.68
CA GLU A 504 -22.62 -6.72 4.24
C GLU A 504 -22.78 -5.75 5.40
N ALA A 505 -22.28 -4.53 5.22
CA ALA A 505 -22.23 -3.57 6.31
C ALA A 505 -23.38 -2.58 6.22
N ILE A 506 -23.65 -2.04 5.02
CA ILE A 506 -24.48 -0.85 4.84
C ILE A 506 -25.09 -0.78 3.43
N ARG A 507 -26.28 -0.16 3.30
CA ARG A 507 -26.96 0.07 2.02
C ARG A 507 -27.49 1.50 1.91
N MET A 508 -27.53 2.03 0.69
CA MET A 508 -28.15 3.32 0.37
C MET A 508 -28.89 3.22 -0.96
N GLN A 509 -30.14 3.66 -1.01
CA GLN A 509 -30.94 3.71 -2.24
C GLN A 509 -31.00 5.13 -2.78
N LEU A 510 -30.53 5.34 -4.00
CA LEU A 510 -30.67 6.57 -4.76
C LEU A 510 -31.84 6.45 -5.75
N THR A 511 -32.29 7.60 -6.28
CA THR A 511 -33.44 7.68 -7.20
C THR A 511 -33.06 7.41 -8.66
N GLU A 512 -31.78 7.54 -8.99
CA GLU A 512 -31.23 7.41 -10.34
C GLU A 512 -30.16 6.32 -10.38
N PRO A 513 -29.88 5.71 -11.55
CA PRO A 513 -28.84 4.71 -11.72
C PRO A 513 -27.46 5.20 -11.26
N VAL A 514 -26.70 4.35 -10.56
CA VAL A 514 -25.33 4.70 -10.13
C VAL A 514 -24.35 4.41 -11.27
N THR A 515 -23.88 5.48 -11.91
CA THR A 515 -23.04 5.38 -13.12
C THR A 515 -21.54 5.38 -12.82
N SER A 516 -21.13 6.02 -11.71
CA SER A 516 -19.73 6.07 -11.29
C SER A 516 -19.62 6.12 -9.78
N LEU A 517 -18.62 5.41 -9.24
CA LEU A 517 -18.30 5.35 -7.82
C LEU A 517 -16.80 5.48 -7.61
N SER A 518 -16.43 6.25 -6.58
CA SER A 518 -15.05 6.32 -6.08
C SER A 518 -15.05 6.49 -4.58
N THR A 519 -13.96 6.09 -3.93
CA THR A 519 -13.91 6.06 -2.46
C THR A 519 -12.54 6.46 -1.94
N SER A 520 -12.56 7.08 -0.77
CA SER A 520 -11.40 7.37 0.08
C SER A 520 -11.53 6.55 1.37
N SER A 521 -10.60 6.71 2.32
CA SER A 521 -10.72 6.03 3.62
C SER A 521 -11.94 6.46 4.43
N LYS A 522 -12.55 7.62 4.16
CA LYS A 522 -13.66 8.18 4.95
C LYS A 522 -14.93 8.46 4.17
N ARG A 523 -14.86 8.55 2.84
CA ARG A 523 -15.97 9.01 2.00
C ARG A 523 -16.11 8.19 0.74
N VAL A 524 -17.35 8.01 0.31
CA VAL A 524 -17.75 7.47 -1.00
C VAL A 524 -18.35 8.60 -1.81
N ALA A 525 -17.87 8.80 -3.03
CA ALA A 525 -18.45 9.73 -3.98
C ALA A 525 -19.15 8.96 -5.09
N ALA A 526 -20.36 9.40 -5.46
CA ALA A 526 -21.23 8.71 -6.41
C ALA A 526 -21.84 9.69 -7.40
N VAL A 527 -21.96 9.24 -8.66
CA VAL A 527 -22.73 9.93 -9.71
C VAL A 527 -24.00 9.12 -9.97
N ALA A 528 -25.15 9.72 -9.65
CA ALA A 528 -26.47 9.14 -9.87
C ALA A 528 -27.48 10.26 -10.17
N GLY A 529 -27.46 10.75 -11.41
CA GLY A 529 -28.09 12.01 -11.83
C GLY A 529 -27.36 13.25 -11.29
N GLU A 530 -27.13 13.28 -9.98
CA GLU A 530 -26.32 14.28 -9.27
C GLU A 530 -25.02 13.67 -8.75
N LEU A 531 -23.99 14.51 -8.59
CA LEU A 531 -22.75 14.16 -7.91
C LEU A 531 -22.93 14.35 -6.40
N ARG A 532 -22.65 13.32 -5.60
CA ARG A 532 -22.79 13.39 -4.14
C ARG A 532 -21.67 12.68 -3.40
N THR A 533 -21.44 13.10 -2.15
CA THR A 533 -20.53 12.43 -1.22
C THR A 533 -21.29 11.87 -0.03
N MET A 534 -20.89 10.69 0.42
CA MET A 534 -21.45 9.96 1.56
C MET A 534 -20.32 9.51 2.48
N SER A 535 -20.63 9.29 3.76
CA SER A 535 -19.69 8.64 4.68
C SER A 535 -19.43 7.20 4.25
N ALA A 536 -18.17 6.77 4.25
CA ALA A 536 -17.82 5.39 3.92
C ALA A 536 -18.29 4.38 4.99
N ASP A 537 -18.48 4.83 6.24
CA ASP A 537 -18.86 3.96 7.35
C ASP A 537 -20.39 3.74 7.43
N THR A 538 -21.18 4.71 6.97
CA THR A 538 -22.64 4.70 7.14
C THR A 538 -23.43 4.85 5.84
N LEU A 539 -22.77 5.20 4.73
CA LEU A 539 -23.40 5.68 3.49
C LEU A 539 -24.39 6.85 3.70
N ALA A 540 -24.35 7.52 4.86
CA ALA A 540 -25.14 8.70 5.09
C ALA A 540 -24.68 9.82 4.14
N SER A 541 -25.63 10.43 3.44
CA SER A 541 -25.38 11.56 2.55
C SER A 541 -24.76 12.72 3.33
N GLU A 542 -23.61 13.21 2.86
CA GLU A 542 -22.91 14.34 3.47
C GLU A 542 -23.14 15.63 2.69
N GLN A 543 -22.92 15.60 1.37
CA GLN A 543 -23.02 16.77 0.48
C GLN A 543 -23.52 16.36 -0.92
N ILE A 544 -24.23 17.28 -1.56
CA ILE A 544 -24.53 17.23 -3.00
C ILE A 544 -23.66 18.29 -3.67
N LEU A 545 -22.86 17.88 -4.64
CA LEU A 545 -21.88 18.73 -5.31
C LEU A 545 -22.47 19.24 -6.62
N ILE A 546 -22.68 20.55 -6.70
CA ILE A 546 -23.31 21.17 -7.86
C ILE A 546 -22.30 21.23 -9.02
N THR A 547 -22.71 20.69 -10.17
CA THR A 547 -21.95 20.75 -11.43
C THR A 547 -22.75 21.56 -12.45
N ASP A 548 -22.07 22.33 -13.31
CA ASP A 548 -22.76 23.15 -14.33
C ASP A 548 -23.42 22.29 -15.41
N THR A 549 -22.85 21.10 -15.62
CA THR A 549 -23.32 20.08 -16.55
C THR A 549 -23.25 18.72 -15.85
N PRO A 550 -24.15 17.77 -16.16
CA PRO A 550 -24.19 16.47 -15.52
C PRO A 550 -22.81 15.80 -15.45
N ALA A 551 -22.43 15.35 -14.25
CA ALA A 551 -21.22 14.57 -14.05
C ALA A 551 -21.36 13.19 -14.72
N VAL A 552 -20.25 12.67 -15.25
CA VAL A 552 -20.15 11.35 -15.90
C VAL A 552 -19.27 10.42 -15.10
N SER A 553 -18.13 10.90 -14.61
CA SER A 553 -17.22 10.15 -13.75
C SER A 553 -16.87 10.93 -12.49
N VAL A 554 -16.51 10.21 -11.42
CA VAL A 554 -16.09 10.79 -10.14
C VAL A 554 -14.88 10.09 -9.58
N ILE A 555 -13.97 10.86 -8.95
CA ILE A 555 -12.82 10.35 -8.21
C ILE A 555 -12.61 11.07 -6.89
N CYS A 556 -12.37 10.27 -5.84
CA CYS A 556 -11.84 10.74 -4.57
C CYS A 556 -10.32 10.87 -4.67
N GLY A 557 -9.80 12.10 -4.68
CA GLY A 557 -8.36 12.35 -4.76
C GLY A 557 -7.62 12.04 -3.45
N PRO A 558 -6.31 11.72 -3.52
CA PRO A 558 -5.48 11.45 -2.34
C PRO A 558 -5.24 12.70 -1.46
N ASP A 559 -5.54 13.87 -2.00
CA ASP A 559 -5.53 15.17 -1.32
C ASP A 559 -6.85 15.51 -0.62
N GLY A 560 -7.87 14.65 -0.76
CA GLY A 560 -9.17 14.80 -0.14
C GLY A 560 -10.19 15.60 -0.95
N PHE A 561 -9.85 16.08 -2.15
CA PHE A 561 -10.81 16.74 -3.05
C PHE A 561 -11.57 15.70 -3.89
N ILE A 562 -12.74 16.10 -4.40
CA ILE A 562 -13.54 15.30 -5.32
C ILE A 562 -13.38 15.86 -6.73
N TYR A 563 -12.94 15.00 -7.62
CA TYR A 563 -12.75 15.29 -9.04
C TYR A 563 -13.91 14.70 -9.81
N SER A 564 -14.43 15.43 -10.78
CA SER A 564 -15.52 14.96 -11.64
C SER A 564 -15.30 15.41 -13.08
N SER A 565 -15.53 14.49 -14.02
CA SER A 565 -15.70 14.86 -15.43
C SER A 565 -17.18 15.06 -15.74
N THR A 566 -17.51 15.98 -16.63
CA THR A 566 -18.89 16.23 -17.05
C THR A 566 -19.12 15.85 -18.49
N VAL A 567 -20.39 15.77 -18.89
CA VAL A 567 -20.81 15.52 -20.27
C VAL A 567 -20.30 16.58 -21.25
N ALA A 568 -19.84 17.75 -20.79
CA ALA A 568 -19.24 18.77 -21.65
C ALA A 568 -17.73 18.57 -21.84
N GLY A 569 -17.14 17.52 -21.27
CA GLY A 569 -15.68 17.32 -21.23
C GLY A 569 -14.97 18.20 -20.19
N ASN A 570 -15.73 18.97 -19.39
CA ASN A 570 -15.16 19.82 -18.36
C ASN A 570 -14.79 19.01 -17.13
N ILE A 571 -13.76 19.47 -16.43
CA ILE A 571 -13.38 18.94 -15.13
C ILE A 571 -13.86 19.92 -14.06
N SER A 572 -14.48 19.40 -13.02
CA SER A 572 -14.75 20.16 -11.80
C SER A 572 -14.07 19.51 -10.60
N VAL A 573 -13.42 20.34 -9.79
CA VAL A 573 -12.83 19.96 -8.50
C VAL A 573 -13.68 20.57 -7.39
N HIS A 574 -14.07 19.74 -6.44
CA HIS A 574 -14.95 20.11 -5.33
C HIS A 574 -14.28 19.83 -4.01
N ASP A 575 -14.45 20.76 -3.07
CA ASP A 575 -14.11 20.55 -1.67
C ASP A 575 -15.28 19.84 -0.99
N PRO A 576 -15.12 18.57 -0.57
CA PRO A 576 -16.22 17.81 0.01
C PRO A 576 -16.58 18.27 1.43
N SER A 577 -15.77 19.12 2.07
CA SER A 577 -16.10 19.69 3.38
C SER A 577 -17.07 20.87 3.27
N THR A 578 -16.92 21.70 2.24
CA THR A 578 -17.75 22.89 2.02
C THR A 578 -18.83 22.67 0.97
N GLY A 579 -18.71 21.63 0.14
CA GLY A 579 -19.58 21.38 -1.01
C GLY A 579 -19.31 22.34 -2.18
N LEU A 580 -18.32 23.22 -2.06
CA LEU A 580 -18.02 24.25 -3.05
C LEU A 580 -17.12 23.69 -4.15
N ARG A 581 -17.42 24.10 -5.38
CA ARG A 581 -16.52 23.92 -6.51
C ARG A 581 -15.33 24.88 -6.37
N VAL A 582 -14.13 24.31 -6.30
CA VAL A 582 -12.86 25.02 -6.11
C VAL A 582 -12.22 25.37 -7.45
N LEU A 583 -12.38 24.51 -8.45
CA LEU A 583 -11.82 24.70 -9.77
C LEU A 583 -12.76 24.14 -10.83
N SER A 584 -12.84 24.81 -11.98
CA SER A 584 -13.37 24.23 -13.21
C SER A 584 -12.37 24.45 -14.33
N VAL A 585 -12.09 23.40 -15.09
CA VAL A 585 -11.19 23.44 -16.24
C VAL A 585 -12.00 23.08 -17.47
N GLU A 586 -12.12 24.03 -18.39
CA GLU A 586 -12.63 23.78 -19.73
C GLU A 586 -11.49 23.19 -20.58
N LEU A 587 -11.74 22.01 -21.14
CA LEU A 587 -10.80 21.38 -22.06
C LEU A 587 -11.12 21.84 -23.48
N GLN A 588 -10.10 22.16 -24.27
CA GLN A 588 -10.25 22.54 -25.68
C GLN A 588 -10.49 21.34 -26.61
N HIS A 589 -10.70 20.14 -26.06
CA HIS A 589 -10.85 18.91 -26.83
C HIS A 589 -12.32 18.61 -27.13
N THR A 590 -12.60 18.14 -28.34
CA THR A 590 -13.93 17.77 -28.83
C THR A 590 -14.41 16.39 -28.35
N THR A 591 -13.69 15.79 -27.40
CA THR A 591 -13.80 14.40 -26.95
C THR A 591 -14.24 14.35 -25.48
N PHE A 592 -15.03 13.34 -25.11
CA PHE A 592 -15.61 13.24 -23.77
C PHE A 592 -14.62 12.55 -22.82
N ALA A 593 -14.35 13.15 -21.66
CA ALA A 593 -13.57 12.50 -20.62
C ALA A 593 -14.39 11.37 -19.96
N VAL A 594 -14.11 10.13 -20.37
CA VAL A 594 -14.79 8.90 -19.91
C VAL A 594 -14.29 8.43 -18.56
N ASN A 595 -13.05 8.77 -18.20
CA ASN A 595 -12.48 8.47 -16.90
C ASN A 595 -11.48 9.56 -16.49
N CYS A 596 -11.29 9.73 -15.18
CA CYS A 596 -10.23 10.57 -14.64
C CYS A 596 -9.30 9.71 -13.78
N SER A 597 -8.15 10.23 -13.36
CA SER A 597 -7.35 9.67 -12.27
C SER A 597 -6.49 10.77 -11.66
N GLY A 598 -6.46 10.85 -10.33
CA GLY A 598 -5.59 11.77 -9.60
C GLY A 598 -4.23 11.11 -9.35
N ALA A 599 -3.18 11.59 -10.00
CA ALA A 599 -1.82 11.15 -9.69
C ALA A 599 -1.38 11.74 -8.34
N SER A 600 -0.64 10.95 -7.57
CA SER A 600 0.00 11.43 -6.32
C SER A 600 0.94 12.62 -6.53
N SER A 601 1.35 12.90 -7.78
CA SER A 601 2.13 14.06 -8.21
C SER A 601 1.37 15.40 -8.19
N GLY A 602 0.04 15.38 -8.02
CA GLY A 602 -0.82 16.57 -8.18
C GLY A 602 -1.19 16.85 -9.65
N GLU A 603 -1.00 15.87 -10.52
CA GLU A 603 -1.46 15.88 -11.90
C GLU A 603 -2.82 15.20 -11.99
N LEU A 604 -3.71 15.79 -12.76
CA LEU A 604 -4.98 15.20 -13.13
C LEU A 604 -4.86 14.56 -14.51
N LEU A 605 -5.19 13.29 -14.60
CA LEU A 605 -5.14 12.51 -15.83
C LEU A 605 -6.57 12.26 -16.29
N LEU A 606 -6.81 12.40 -17.59
CA LEU A 606 -8.11 12.20 -18.20
C LEU A 606 -7.99 11.23 -19.35
N GLY A 607 -8.78 10.17 -19.32
CA GLY A 607 -9.00 9.32 -20.48
C GLY A 607 -10.18 9.85 -21.28
N HIS A 608 -9.98 10.02 -22.57
CA HIS A 608 -10.99 10.47 -23.52
C HIS A 608 -11.61 9.28 -24.25
N ASP A 609 -12.82 9.45 -24.78
CA ASP A 609 -13.55 8.46 -25.58
C ASP A 609 -12.86 8.11 -26.91
N ASP A 610 -12.00 8.98 -27.43
CA ASP A 610 -11.11 8.70 -28.56
C ASP A 610 -9.87 7.87 -28.17
N GLY A 611 -9.72 7.58 -26.87
CA GLY A 611 -8.62 6.85 -26.28
C GLY A 611 -7.34 7.64 -26.06
N SER A 612 -7.36 8.95 -26.30
CA SER A 612 -6.29 9.84 -25.88
C SER A 612 -6.31 10.02 -24.36
N VAL A 613 -5.15 10.37 -23.80
CA VAL A 613 -4.99 10.67 -22.38
C VAL A 613 -4.41 12.07 -22.24
N SER A 614 -5.07 12.96 -21.50
CA SER A 614 -4.56 14.30 -21.22
C SER A 614 -4.07 14.43 -19.79
N VAL A 615 -2.94 15.13 -19.62
CA VAL A 615 -2.29 15.36 -18.32
C VAL A 615 -2.37 16.84 -17.98
N HIS A 616 -2.99 17.14 -16.85
CA HIS A 616 -3.18 18.51 -16.37
C HIS A 616 -2.47 18.70 -15.03
N LYS A 617 -1.42 19.53 -15.03
CA LYS A 617 -0.75 19.95 -13.78
C LYS A 617 -1.65 20.91 -13.02
N MET A 618 -2.10 20.50 -11.84
CA MET A 618 -2.92 21.33 -10.98
C MET A 618 -1.99 22.20 -10.13
N ASN A 619 -1.76 23.44 -10.56
CA ASN A 619 -1.11 24.42 -9.70
C ASN A 619 -2.13 24.94 -8.69
N ARG A 620 -1.85 24.75 -7.40
CA ARG A 620 -2.65 25.23 -6.24
C ARG A 620 -2.76 26.76 -6.09
N LYS A 621 -2.50 27.53 -7.15
CA LYS A 621 -2.57 29.00 -7.05
C LYS A 621 -3.98 29.51 -7.19
#